data_AF-A0A7W1NDI6-F1
#
_entry.id   AF-A0A7W1NDI6-F1
#
_cell.length_a   1.000
_cell.length_b   1.000
_cell.length_c   1.000
_cell.angle_alpha   90.00
_cell.angle_beta   90.00
_cell.angle_gamma   90.00
#
_symmetry.space_group_name_H-M   'P 1'
#
loop_
_entity.id
_entity.type
_entity.pdbx_description
1 polymer ?
#
loop_
_entity_poly.entity_id
_entity_poly.type
_entity_poly.pdbx_seq_one_letter_code
_entity_poly.pdbx_strand_id
1 'polypeptide(L)'
;MKAATIGKSAALWLLALVCAGGLIGWNVGRFHGAEAKIRTKNLDFLPSPTVARAMALGQASSAAKLRWIDSFAYFQLQLDKRDDRVSGTGSSGGFQRLYDMLIGLDPLYEPFYEHASLCTSGLLEQHHLALGYLLRGTLEKPHSTSLWRNAAAMLHAQFQYGERKPELFDDFLKQWAEHELDPDQRQAVWVWQANLARQKFAGLSQLPQWFERLRASKSRTPMGDYIEGVVREQLARYGVNELQALADATRSSRLVKPVSIGEILDPVAVHARYPQGVPEFSPVVARPGGFTTIGDPWGYPYALVDGTVVSPGWERVRYEQRLAGLNYALDERRRAGERLPERIADLPGAGIDVPPAPIGASLRLDDGQVIADWSPPPQAPWDVRMLAQADQNEQRAMLKATPRAPLR
;
A
#
# COMPACT_ATOMS: atom_id res chain seq x y z
N MET A 1 -56.99 -55.59 37.93
CA MET A 1 -55.82 -55.81 37.04
C MET A 1 -55.02 -54.56 36.63
N LYS A 2 -55.29 -53.33 37.14
CA LYS A 2 -54.53 -52.11 36.76
C LYS A 2 -53.35 -51.75 37.69
N ALA A 3 -53.31 -52.25 38.93
CA ALA A 3 -52.26 -51.87 39.89
C ALA A 3 -50.91 -52.58 39.64
N ALA A 4 -50.92 -53.82 39.13
CA ALA A 4 -49.69 -54.59 38.89
C ALA A 4 -48.85 -54.08 37.71
N THR A 5 -49.47 -53.38 36.75
CA THR A 5 -48.79 -52.82 35.57
C THR A 5 -48.08 -51.49 35.90
N ILE A 6 -48.61 -50.72 36.85
CA ILE A 6 -48.03 -49.43 37.28
C ILE A 6 -46.73 -49.65 38.06
N GLY A 7 -46.69 -50.66 38.95
CA GLY A 7 -45.49 -50.98 39.73
C GLY A 7 -44.31 -51.47 38.88
N LYS A 8 -44.56 -52.22 37.80
CA LYS A 8 -43.51 -52.67 36.86
C LYS A 8 -42.94 -51.53 36.03
N SER A 9 -43.79 -50.58 35.62
CA SER A 9 -43.36 -49.39 34.89
C SER A 9 -42.50 -48.47 35.78
N ALA A 10 -42.92 -48.24 37.03
CA ALA A 10 -42.15 -47.42 37.97
C ALA A 10 -40.76 -48.01 38.29
N ALA A 11 -40.66 -49.33 38.44
CA ALA A 11 -39.38 -50.01 38.66
C ALA A 11 -38.43 -49.89 37.45
N LEU A 12 -38.95 -50.00 36.23
CA LEU A 12 -38.17 -49.80 35.00
C LEU A 12 -37.67 -48.36 34.86
N TRP A 13 -38.50 -47.37 35.18
CA TRP A 13 -38.10 -45.96 35.17
C TRP A 13 -37.05 -45.63 36.21
N LEU A 14 -37.16 -46.19 37.42
CA LEU A 14 -36.14 -46.06 38.45
C LEU A 14 -34.81 -46.68 38.01
N LEU A 15 -34.84 -47.88 37.40
CA LEU A 15 -33.63 -48.54 36.92
C LEU A 15 -33.00 -47.76 35.76
N ALA A 16 -33.80 -47.21 34.85
CA ALA A 16 -33.34 -46.35 33.77
C ALA A 16 -32.70 -45.06 34.30
N LEU A 17 -33.29 -44.44 35.32
CA LEU A 17 -32.74 -43.25 35.98
C LEU A 17 -31.41 -43.55 36.68
N VAL A 18 -31.29 -44.69 37.35
CA VAL A 18 -30.03 -45.13 37.99
C VAL A 18 -28.96 -45.39 36.94
N CYS A 19 -29.28 -46.06 35.84
CA CYS A 19 -28.34 -46.29 34.73
C CYS A 19 -27.92 -44.97 34.05
N ALA A 20 -28.86 -44.05 33.81
CA ALA A 20 -28.57 -42.73 33.25
C ALA A 20 -27.71 -41.89 34.20
N GLY A 21 -28.04 -41.87 35.49
CA GLY A 21 -27.25 -41.20 36.53
C GLY A 21 -25.85 -41.78 36.66
N GLY A 22 -25.71 -43.10 36.56
CA GLY A 22 -24.42 -43.80 36.53
C GLY A 22 -23.58 -43.44 35.30
N LEU A 23 -24.19 -43.40 34.11
CA LEU A 23 -23.52 -42.99 32.86
C LEU A 23 -23.09 -41.52 32.87
N ILE A 24 -23.93 -40.63 33.41
CA ILE A 24 -23.60 -39.21 33.56
C ILE A 24 -22.49 -39.05 34.60
N GLY A 25 -22.63 -39.69 35.76
CA GLY A 25 -21.62 -39.67 36.82
C GLY A 25 -20.27 -40.24 36.38
N TRP A 26 -20.26 -41.31 35.58
CA TRP A 26 -19.05 -41.88 34.99
C TRP A 26 -18.38 -40.91 34.00
N ASN A 27 -19.17 -40.29 33.12
CA ASN A 27 -18.63 -39.32 32.16
C ASN A 27 -18.13 -38.06 32.86
N VAL A 28 -18.89 -37.49 33.79
CA VAL A 28 -18.50 -36.30 34.56
C VAL A 28 -17.34 -36.60 35.50
N GLY A 29 -17.30 -37.80 36.08
CA GLY A 29 -16.22 -38.25 36.97
C GLY A 29 -14.85 -38.31 36.27
N ARG A 30 -14.81 -38.54 34.96
CA ARG A 30 -13.56 -38.43 34.17
C ARG A 30 -13.06 -36.98 34.00
N PHE A 31 -13.93 -35.99 34.22
CA PHE A 31 -13.58 -34.58 34.14
C PHE A 31 -13.45 -33.92 35.52
N HIS A 32 -13.84 -34.61 36.60
CA HIS A 32 -13.69 -34.10 37.96
C HIS A 32 -12.23 -34.18 38.38
N GLY A 33 -11.57 -33.02 38.48
CA GLY A 33 -10.13 -32.92 38.73
C GLY A 33 -9.25 -33.03 37.48
N ALA A 34 -9.84 -33.15 36.29
CA ALA A 34 -9.09 -33.03 35.05
C ALA A 34 -8.73 -31.56 34.82
N GLU A 35 -7.46 -31.20 35.03
CA GLU A 35 -6.96 -29.91 34.55
C GLU A 35 -7.02 -29.89 33.03
N ALA A 36 -7.48 -28.76 32.47
CA ALA A 36 -7.44 -28.50 31.03
C ALA A 36 -5.98 -28.45 30.57
N LYS A 37 -5.39 -29.61 30.29
CA LYS A 37 -4.03 -29.72 29.77
C LYS A 37 -4.12 -29.75 28.26
N ILE A 38 -3.89 -28.59 27.63
CA ILE A 38 -3.72 -28.50 26.17
C ILE A 38 -2.60 -29.50 25.81
N ARG A 39 -2.90 -30.48 24.95
CA ARG A 39 -1.87 -31.40 24.43
C ARG A 39 -0.94 -30.59 23.53
N THR A 40 0.14 -30.08 24.11
CA THR A 40 1.16 -29.35 23.38
C THR A 40 2.12 -30.34 22.75
N LYS A 41 2.21 -30.38 21.41
CA LYS A 41 3.35 -31.02 20.76
C LYS A 41 4.60 -30.19 21.07
N ASN A 42 5.56 -30.80 21.75
CA ASN A 42 6.85 -30.18 22.00
C ASN A 42 7.67 -30.15 20.70
N LEU A 43 8.14 -28.99 20.23
CA LEU A 43 8.99 -28.87 19.04
C LEU A 43 10.49 -29.09 19.31
N ASP A 44 10.87 -29.51 20.51
CA ASP A 44 12.28 -29.78 20.88
C ASP A 44 12.91 -30.92 20.08
N PHE A 45 12.11 -31.79 19.47
CA PHE A 45 12.60 -32.91 18.64
C PHE A 45 12.79 -32.56 17.16
N LEU A 46 12.53 -31.31 16.74
CA LEU A 46 12.63 -30.93 15.32
C LEU A 46 14.07 -31.12 14.83
N PRO A 47 14.32 -32.04 13.88
CA PRO A 47 15.67 -32.27 13.39
C PRO A 47 16.12 -31.10 12.51
N SER A 48 17.45 -30.94 12.39
CA SER A 48 18.00 -30.00 11.42
C SER A 48 17.53 -30.33 10.00
N PRO A 49 17.52 -29.36 9.07
CA PRO A 49 17.11 -29.59 7.68
C PRO A 49 17.80 -30.79 7.02
N THR A 50 19.10 -30.95 7.28
CA THR A 50 19.91 -32.06 6.76
C THR A 50 19.43 -33.41 7.26
N VAL A 51 19.19 -33.52 8.57
CA VAL A 51 18.68 -34.76 9.19
C VAL A 51 17.24 -35.04 8.74
N ALA A 52 16.41 -34.00 8.63
CA ALA A 52 15.05 -34.11 8.12
C ALA A 52 15.01 -34.66 6.69
N ARG A 53 15.88 -34.19 5.80
CA ARG A 53 15.99 -34.70 4.42
C ARG A 53 16.38 -36.18 4.39
N ALA A 54 17.35 -36.57 5.22
CA ALA A 54 17.77 -37.97 5.33
C ALA A 54 16.62 -38.87 5.81
N MET A 55 15.87 -38.42 6.81
CA MET A 55 14.70 -39.13 7.34
C MET A 55 13.52 -39.17 6.36
N ALA A 56 13.45 -38.27 5.40
CA ALA A 56 12.34 -38.20 4.46
C ALA A 56 12.40 -39.27 3.36
N LEU A 57 13.50 -40.03 3.24
CA LEU A 57 13.66 -41.17 2.31
C LEU A 57 13.19 -40.85 0.87
N GLY A 58 13.51 -39.67 0.37
CA GLY A 58 13.12 -39.20 -0.99
C GLY A 58 11.74 -38.55 -1.09
N GLN A 59 10.94 -38.53 -0.02
CA GLN A 59 9.60 -37.93 0.04
C GLN A 59 9.59 -36.59 0.80
N ALA A 60 10.58 -35.73 0.52
CA ALA A 60 10.82 -34.51 1.30
C ALA A 60 9.61 -33.54 1.32
N SER A 61 8.92 -33.33 0.19
CA SER A 61 7.74 -32.46 0.11
C SER A 61 6.57 -32.99 0.94
N SER A 62 6.25 -34.28 0.82
CA SER A 62 5.19 -34.93 1.60
C SER A 62 5.49 -34.90 3.09
N ALA A 63 6.74 -35.18 3.48
CA ALA A 63 7.21 -35.11 4.86
C ALA A 63 7.11 -33.69 5.43
N ALA A 64 7.46 -32.66 4.64
CA ALA A 64 7.34 -31.27 5.04
C ALA A 64 5.87 -30.89 5.32
N LYS A 65 4.97 -31.20 4.40
CA LYS A 65 3.53 -30.87 4.52
C LYS A 65 2.88 -31.57 5.71
N LEU A 66 3.17 -32.86 5.93
CA LEU A 66 2.67 -33.58 7.10
C LEU A 66 3.20 -32.99 8.41
N ARG A 67 4.49 -32.63 8.46
CA ARG A 67 5.07 -31.95 9.64
C ARG A 67 4.47 -30.58 9.88
N TRP A 68 4.15 -29.84 8.82
CA TRP A 68 3.50 -28.55 8.92
C TRP A 68 2.08 -28.70 9.49
N ILE A 69 1.27 -29.63 9.00
CA ILE A 69 -0.05 -29.95 9.56
C ILE A 69 0.06 -30.35 11.04
N ASP A 70 1.05 -31.17 11.36
CA ASP A 70 1.30 -31.62 12.73
C ASP A 70 1.69 -30.48 13.69
N SER A 71 2.17 -29.35 13.17
CA SER A 71 2.56 -28.18 13.96
C SER A 71 1.40 -27.25 14.35
N PHE A 72 0.17 -27.46 13.86
CA PHE A 72 -0.99 -26.64 14.23
C PHE A 72 -1.30 -26.61 15.72
N ALA A 73 -1.11 -27.73 16.43
CA ALA A 73 -1.26 -27.76 17.88
C ALA A 73 -0.23 -26.87 18.61
N TYR A 74 0.94 -26.66 18.02
CA TYR A 74 1.95 -25.74 18.54
C TYR A 74 1.60 -24.28 18.23
N PHE A 75 1.09 -23.98 17.02
CA PHE A 75 0.63 -22.64 16.67
C PHE A 75 -0.44 -22.13 17.64
N GLN A 76 -1.43 -22.96 17.99
CA GLN A 76 -2.49 -22.58 18.91
C GLN A 76 -1.97 -22.21 20.31
N LEU A 77 -0.97 -22.95 20.82
CA LEU A 77 -0.35 -22.63 22.11
C LEU A 77 0.40 -21.29 22.07
N GLN A 78 1.11 -21.01 20.97
CA GLN A 78 1.94 -19.81 20.88
C GLN A 78 1.15 -18.55 20.54
N LEU A 79 -0.04 -18.69 19.94
CA LEU A 79 -1.03 -17.62 19.89
C LEU A 79 -1.38 -17.12 21.30
N ASP A 80 -1.57 -18.04 22.25
CA ASP A 80 -1.94 -17.69 23.63
C ASP A 80 -0.76 -17.10 24.42
N LYS A 81 0.45 -17.65 24.22
CA LYS A 81 1.62 -17.29 25.04
C LYS A 81 2.45 -16.13 24.49
N ARG A 82 2.42 -15.89 23.17
CA ARG A 82 3.34 -14.98 22.46
C ARG A 82 4.83 -15.21 22.80
N ASP A 83 5.20 -16.44 23.14
CA ASP A 83 6.57 -16.78 23.53
C ASP A 83 7.04 -18.07 22.85
N ASP A 84 7.88 -17.92 21.83
CA ASP A 84 8.42 -19.05 21.05
C ASP A 84 9.68 -19.68 21.65
N ARG A 85 9.99 -19.38 22.92
CA ARG A 85 11.03 -20.07 23.68
C ARG A 85 10.53 -21.46 24.06
N VAL A 86 10.95 -22.45 23.28
CA VAL A 86 10.80 -23.86 23.66
C VAL A 86 11.95 -24.25 24.59
N SER A 87 11.69 -25.21 25.48
CA SER A 87 12.67 -25.83 26.39
C SER A 87 13.73 -26.66 25.64
N GLY A 88 14.61 -26.01 24.89
CA GLY A 88 15.73 -26.61 24.17
C GLY A 88 17.05 -25.91 24.45
N THR A 89 18.16 -26.58 24.18
CA THR A 89 19.52 -26.06 24.39
C THR A 89 19.99 -25.05 23.33
N GLY A 90 19.14 -24.71 22.36
CA GLY A 90 19.46 -23.81 21.24
C GLY A 90 19.00 -22.37 21.47
N SER A 91 19.70 -21.41 20.85
CA SER A 91 19.37 -19.98 20.90
C SER A 91 18.23 -19.56 19.95
N SER A 92 17.74 -20.44 19.08
CA SER A 92 16.66 -20.17 18.12
C SER A 92 15.29 -20.61 18.65
N GLY A 93 14.24 -19.84 18.35
CA GLY A 93 12.85 -20.15 18.73
C GLY A 93 12.27 -21.36 17.99
N GLY A 94 11.16 -21.90 18.50
CA GLY A 94 10.46 -23.06 17.92
C GLY A 94 9.99 -22.84 16.48
N PHE A 95 9.42 -21.68 16.17
CA PHE A 95 9.00 -21.31 14.81
C PHE A 95 10.19 -21.21 13.88
N GLN A 96 11.30 -20.59 14.31
CA GLN A 96 12.48 -20.48 13.46
C GLN A 96 12.98 -21.88 13.07
N ARG A 97 13.14 -22.78 14.04
CA ARG A 97 13.56 -24.17 13.77
C ARG A 97 12.58 -24.91 12.87
N LEU A 98 11.28 -24.73 13.10
CA LEU A 98 10.22 -25.32 12.28
C LEU A 98 10.34 -24.88 10.82
N TYR A 99 10.36 -23.57 10.55
CA TYR A 99 10.38 -23.07 9.18
C TYR A 99 11.72 -23.31 8.48
N ASP A 100 12.84 -23.26 9.20
CA ASP A 100 14.14 -23.63 8.63
C ASP A 100 14.12 -25.08 8.15
N MET A 101 13.53 -25.99 8.93
CA MET A 101 13.34 -27.39 8.56
C MET A 101 12.36 -27.55 7.39
N LEU A 102 11.18 -26.91 7.45
CA LEU A 102 10.14 -27.02 6.41
C LEU A 102 10.63 -26.49 5.05
N ILE A 103 11.20 -25.28 5.03
CA ILE A 103 11.80 -24.67 3.83
C ILE A 103 12.99 -25.50 3.37
N GLY A 104 13.79 -26.02 4.30
CA GLY A 104 14.86 -26.95 3.97
C GLY A 104 14.37 -28.21 3.26
N LEU A 105 13.19 -28.74 3.61
CA LEU A 105 12.63 -29.93 2.97
C LEU A 105 11.97 -29.63 1.62
N ASP A 106 11.24 -28.50 1.50
CA ASP A 106 10.54 -28.10 0.29
C ASP A 106 10.64 -26.58 0.08
N PRO A 107 11.74 -26.10 -0.52
CA PRO A 107 11.98 -24.66 -0.69
C PRO A 107 11.06 -24.02 -1.73
N LEU A 108 10.40 -24.81 -2.58
CA LEU A 108 9.52 -24.28 -3.63
C LEU A 108 8.08 -24.07 -3.15
N TYR A 109 7.75 -24.49 -1.92
CA TYR A 109 6.43 -24.34 -1.35
C TYR A 109 6.27 -22.97 -0.66
N GLU A 110 5.73 -22.02 -1.43
CA GLU A 110 5.52 -20.62 -1.05
C GLU A 110 4.84 -20.39 0.31
N PRO A 111 3.79 -21.15 0.69
CA PRO A 111 3.11 -20.93 1.96
C PRO A 111 4.01 -21.05 3.19
N PHE A 112 5.14 -21.77 3.11
CA PHE A 112 6.09 -21.84 4.22
C PHE A 112 6.72 -20.49 4.53
N TYR A 113 7.05 -19.68 3.52
CA TYR A 113 7.64 -18.35 3.73
C TYR A 113 6.60 -17.36 4.25
N GLU A 114 5.40 -17.37 3.68
CA GLU A 114 4.30 -16.49 4.08
C GLU A 114 3.88 -16.78 5.52
N HIS A 115 3.69 -18.05 5.87
CA HIS A 115 3.30 -18.46 7.22
C HIS A 115 4.44 -18.24 8.23
N ALA A 116 5.72 -18.41 7.82
CA ALA A 116 6.87 -18.02 8.64
C ALA A 116 6.84 -16.52 8.97
N SER A 117 6.57 -15.67 7.98
CA SER A 117 6.48 -14.23 8.16
C SER A 117 5.34 -13.86 9.12
N LEU A 118 4.17 -14.50 8.98
CA LEU A 118 3.01 -14.30 9.84
C LEU A 118 3.33 -14.71 11.29
N CYS A 119 3.90 -15.90 11.50
CA CYS A 119 4.19 -16.39 12.84
C CYS A 119 5.28 -15.57 13.53
N THR A 120 6.37 -15.26 12.82
CA THR A 120 7.51 -14.55 13.44
C THR A 120 7.26 -13.06 13.62
N SER A 121 6.67 -12.37 12.62
CA SER A 121 6.33 -10.95 12.75
C SER A 121 5.02 -10.72 13.48
N GLY A 122 3.96 -11.46 13.12
CA GLY A 122 2.61 -11.20 13.62
C GLY A 122 2.39 -11.67 15.06
N LEU A 123 2.97 -12.82 15.45
CA LEU A 123 2.79 -13.37 16.80
C LEU A 123 3.91 -12.98 17.76
N LEU A 124 5.16 -12.98 17.27
CA LEU A 124 6.34 -12.75 18.12
C LEU A 124 6.95 -11.35 17.97
N GLU A 125 6.46 -10.53 17.03
CA GLU A 125 7.01 -9.20 16.74
C GLU A 125 8.50 -9.22 16.33
N GLN A 126 8.99 -10.38 15.86
CA GLN A 126 10.37 -10.57 15.39
C GLN A 126 10.47 -10.24 13.89
N HIS A 127 10.24 -8.97 13.54
CA HIS A 127 10.17 -8.50 12.15
C HIS A 127 11.42 -8.80 11.32
N HIS A 128 12.59 -8.87 11.95
CA HIS A 128 13.85 -9.21 11.28
C HIS A 128 13.90 -10.66 10.79
N LEU A 129 13.35 -11.61 11.56
CA LEU A 129 13.23 -13.00 11.12
C LEU A 129 12.21 -13.12 9.98
N ALA A 130 11.07 -12.44 10.11
CA ALA A 130 10.05 -12.44 9.07
C ALA A 130 10.60 -11.90 7.74
N LEU A 131 11.31 -10.77 7.78
CA LEU A 131 11.96 -10.21 6.59
C LEU A 131 13.00 -11.19 6.04
N GLY A 132 13.79 -11.85 6.89
CA GLY A 132 14.75 -12.87 6.47
C GLY A 132 14.11 -14.02 5.69
N TYR A 133 12.97 -14.54 6.17
CA TYR A 133 12.22 -15.57 5.45
C TYR A 133 11.65 -15.07 4.13
N LEU A 134 11.06 -13.87 4.11
CA LEU A 134 10.51 -13.29 2.88
C LEU A 134 11.60 -13.06 1.81
N LEU A 135 12.75 -12.50 2.19
CA LEU A 135 13.89 -12.30 1.27
C LEU A 135 14.50 -13.61 0.79
N ARG A 136 14.56 -14.64 1.65
CA ARG A 136 14.93 -15.99 1.21
C ARG A 136 13.93 -16.53 0.20
N GLY A 137 12.64 -16.31 0.44
CA GLY A 137 11.56 -16.66 -0.48
C GLY A 137 11.70 -15.98 -1.85
N THR A 138 12.06 -14.70 -1.91
CA THR A 138 12.27 -13.99 -3.19
C THR A 138 13.48 -14.53 -3.97
N LEU A 139 14.47 -15.13 -3.29
CA LEU A 139 15.60 -15.80 -3.97
C LEU A 139 15.20 -17.17 -4.53
N GLU A 140 14.45 -17.96 -3.77
CA GLU A 140 14.03 -19.32 -4.16
C GLU A 140 12.86 -19.29 -5.16
N LYS A 141 12.03 -18.26 -5.11
CA LYS A 141 10.86 -18.03 -5.96
C LYS A 141 10.82 -16.59 -6.47
N PRO A 142 11.75 -16.19 -7.37
CA PRO A 142 11.85 -14.81 -7.84
C PRO A 142 10.60 -14.30 -8.56
N HIS A 143 9.77 -15.20 -9.11
CA HIS A 143 8.55 -14.81 -9.83
C HIS A 143 7.29 -14.78 -8.95
N SER A 144 7.40 -14.94 -7.62
CA SER A 144 6.24 -14.82 -6.73
C SER A 144 5.97 -13.36 -6.38
N THR A 145 4.92 -12.79 -6.96
CA THR A 145 4.41 -11.46 -6.61
C THR A 145 4.08 -11.33 -5.13
N SER A 146 3.53 -12.37 -4.50
CA SER A 146 3.11 -12.32 -3.09
C SER A 146 4.31 -12.13 -2.16
N LEU A 147 5.40 -12.89 -2.38
CA LEU A 147 6.61 -12.79 -1.57
C LEU A 147 7.26 -11.41 -1.69
N TRP A 148 7.39 -10.89 -2.91
CA TRP A 148 7.90 -9.54 -3.13
C TRP A 148 7.04 -8.47 -2.47
N ARG A 149 5.71 -8.56 -2.63
CA ARG A 149 4.77 -7.61 -2.02
C ARG A 149 4.84 -7.63 -0.50
N ASN A 150 4.89 -8.81 0.11
CA ASN A 150 4.99 -8.96 1.56
C ASN A 150 6.34 -8.45 2.09
N ALA A 151 7.44 -8.71 1.38
CA ALA A 151 8.75 -8.15 1.70
C ALA A 151 8.75 -6.61 1.59
N ALA A 152 8.18 -6.06 0.52
CA ALA A 152 8.06 -4.62 0.32
C ALA A 152 7.24 -3.96 1.44
N ALA A 153 6.10 -4.56 1.81
CA ALA A 153 5.25 -4.11 2.91
C ALA A 153 6.00 -4.15 4.25
N MET A 154 6.76 -5.22 4.53
CA MET A 154 7.57 -5.34 5.74
C MET A 154 8.65 -4.25 5.81
N LEU A 155 9.42 -4.07 4.73
CA LEU A 155 10.46 -3.04 4.60
C LEU A 155 9.87 -1.64 4.79
N HIS A 156 8.70 -1.38 4.22
CA HIS A 156 8.03 -0.09 4.35
C HIS A 156 7.48 0.15 5.76
N ALA A 157 6.61 -0.74 6.24
CA ALA A 157 5.81 -0.50 7.44
C ALA A 157 6.62 -0.70 8.74
N GLN A 158 7.48 -1.72 8.81
CA GLN A 158 8.19 -2.07 10.04
C GLN A 158 9.60 -1.48 10.09
N PHE A 159 10.29 -1.42 8.94
CA PHE A 159 11.67 -0.92 8.87
C PHE A 159 11.77 0.53 8.39
N GLN A 160 10.66 1.13 7.96
CA GLN A 160 10.61 2.50 7.45
C GLN A 160 11.63 2.75 6.33
N TYR A 161 11.94 1.73 5.51
CA TYR A 161 13.00 1.83 4.51
C TYR A 161 12.76 2.94 3.52
N GLY A 162 11.50 3.18 3.16
CA GLY A 162 11.22 4.29 2.27
C GLY A 162 11.59 5.66 2.86
N GLU A 163 11.66 5.83 4.19
CA GLU A 163 12.08 7.10 4.83
C GLU A 163 13.58 7.10 5.14
N ARG A 164 14.07 6.01 5.74
CA ARG A 164 15.44 5.92 6.24
C ARG A 164 16.46 5.59 5.16
N LYS A 165 16.06 4.85 4.12
CA LYS A 165 16.92 4.32 3.05
C LYS A 165 16.17 4.27 1.70
N PRO A 166 15.71 5.42 1.18
CA PRO A 166 14.85 5.48 0.00
C PRO A 166 15.47 4.85 -1.24
N GLU A 167 16.77 5.07 -1.47
CA GLU A 167 17.50 4.52 -2.62
C GLU A 167 17.49 2.98 -2.62
N LEU A 168 17.80 2.36 -1.47
CA LEU A 168 17.77 0.89 -1.34
C LEU A 168 16.37 0.33 -1.52
N PHE A 169 15.35 1.08 -1.12
CA PHE A 169 13.97 0.66 -1.28
C PHE A 169 13.50 0.76 -2.73
N ASP A 170 13.90 1.82 -3.43
CA ASP A 170 13.64 1.98 -4.86
C ASP A 170 14.36 0.89 -5.68
N ASP A 171 15.60 0.56 -5.34
CA ASP A 171 16.34 -0.56 -5.94
C ASP A 171 15.65 -1.91 -5.68
N PHE A 172 15.11 -2.11 -4.48
CA PHE A 172 14.32 -3.31 -4.17
C PHE A 172 13.05 -3.41 -5.02
N LEU A 173 12.30 -2.31 -5.16
CA LEU A 173 11.08 -2.28 -6.00
C LEU A 173 11.41 -2.44 -7.49
N LYS A 174 12.57 -1.96 -7.94
CA LYS A 174 13.07 -2.19 -9.30
C LYS A 174 13.35 -3.68 -9.55
N GLN A 175 14.04 -4.34 -8.62
CA GLN A 175 14.29 -5.79 -8.70
C GLN A 175 12.98 -6.58 -8.76
N TRP A 176 11.99 -6.22 -7.94
CA TRP A 176 10.66 -6.84 -8.03
C TRP A 176 10.06 -6.69 -9.44
N ALA A 177 10.02 -5.47 -9.99
CA ALA A 177 9.47 -5.23 -11.32
C ALA A 177 10.19 -6.01 -12.43
N GLU A 178 11.51 -6.22 -12.30
CA GLU A 178 12.34 -6.99 -13.24
C GLU A 178 12.03 -8.49 -13.18
N HIS A 179 11.74 -9.02 -12.00
CA HIS A 179 11.40 -10.43 -11.80
C HIS A 179 9.92 -10.76 -12.02
N GLU A 180 9.05 -9.75 -12.15
CA GLU A 180 7.62 -9.96 -12.38
C GLU A 180 7.34 -10.42 -13.82
N LEU A 181 6.64 -11.55 -13.97
CA LEU A 181 6.31 -12.14 -15.26
C LEU A 181 4.96 -11.63 -15.79
N ASP A 182 4.02 -11.32 -14.91
CA ASP A 182 2.68 -10.86 -15.27
C ASP A 182 2.70 -9.33 -15.52
N PRO A 183 2.38 -8.85 -16.74
CA PRO A 183 2.29 -7.43 -17.04
C PRO A 183 1.36 -6.65 -16.10
N ASP A 184 0.26 -7.25 -15.65
CA ASP A 184 -0.71 -6.58 -14.77
C ASP A 184 -0.16 -6.45 -13.35
N GLN A 185 0.54 -7.48 -12.86
CA GLN A 185 1.24 -7.39 -11.56
C GLN A 185 2.43 -6.44 -11.63
N ARG A 186 3.11 -6.36 -12.77
CA ARG A 186 4.18 -5.38 -12.98
C ARG A 186 3.63 -3.95 -12.88
N GLN A 187 2.43 -3.72 -13.41
CA GLN A 187 1.72 -2.45 -13.22
C GLN A 187 1.37 -2.19 -11.75
N ALA A 188 1.00 -3.20 -10.97
CA ALA A 188 0.76 -3.05 -9.54
C ALA A 188 2.01 -2.58 -8.78
N VAL A 189 3.21 -3.05 -9.15
CA VAL A 189 4.49 -2.53 -8.61
C VAL A 189 4.64 -1.03 -8.89
N TRP A 190 4.24 -0.58 -10.08
CA TRP A 190 4.32 0.83 -10.48
C TRP A 190 3.28 1.70 -9.78
N VAL A 191 2.09 1.18 -9.51
CA VAL A 191 1.10 1.84 -8.64
C VAL A 191 1.66 2.00 -7.23
N TRP A 192 2.36 0.98 -6.72
CA TRP A 192 3.01 1.03 -5.41
C TRP A 192 4.12 2.09 -5.36
N GLN A 193 5.00 2.11 -6.36
CA GLN A 193 6.01 3.15 -6.52
C GLN A 193 5.39 4.55 -6.62
N ALA A 194 4.33 4.72 -7.42
CA ALA A 194 3.63 6.00 -7.54
C ALA A 194 2.94 6.43 -6.24
N ASN A 195 2.36 5.51 -5.47
CA ASN A 195 1.73 5.83 -4.19
C ASN A 195 2.77 6.20 -3.13
N LEU A 196 3.93 5.53 -3.11
CA LEU A 196 5.06 5.90 -2.26
C LEU A 196 5.67 7.24 -2.69
N ALA A 197 5.76 7.49 -3.99
CA ALA A 197 6.18 8.76 -4.57
C ALA A 197 5.30 9.92 -4.12
N ARG A 198 3.97 9.70 -4.18
CA ARG A 198 2.95 10.65 -3.71
C ARG A 198 3.09 10.96 -2.23
N GLN A 199 3.51 10.00 -1.40
CA GLN A 199 3.67 10.22 0.03
C GLN A 199 4.97 10.94 0.42
N LYS A 200 6.06 10.79 -0.34
CA LYS A 200 7.40 11.20 0.12
C LYS A 200 8.02 12.43 -0.51
N PHE A 201 7.77 12.70 -1.78
CA PHE A 201 8.55 13.71 -2.49
C PHE A 201 7.71 14.98 -2.63
N ALA A 202 8.07 15.99 -1.84
CA ALA A 202 7.57 17.35 -1.99
C ALA A 202 8.19 18.09 -3.21
N GLY A 203 9.02 17.39 -4.01
CA GLY A 203 9.79 17.96 -5.12
C GLY A 203 10.07 16.96 -6.26
N LEU A 204 10.97 17.35 -7.16
CA LEU A 204 11.13 16.76 -8.50
C LEU A 204 12.13 15.60 -8.60
N SER A 205 12.58 15.03 -7.48
CA SER A 205 13.66 14.01 -7.46
C SER A 205 13.34 12.75 -8.26
N GLN A 206 12.06 12.38 -8.36
CA GLN A 206 11.63 11.23 -9.16
C GLN A 206 11.24 11.57 -10.60
N LEU A 207 11.21 12.85 -10.96
CA LEU A 207 10.83 13.30 -12.30
C LEU A 207 11.69 12.64 -13.40
N PRO A 208 13.01 12.48 -13.24
CA PRO A 208 13.83 11.79 -14.24
C PRO A 208 13.38 10.34 -14.50
N GLN A 209 13.05 9.58 -13.44
CA GLN A 209 12.57 8.21 -13.58
C GLN A 209 11.22 8.16 -14.30
N TRP A 210 10.30 9.07 -13.96
CA TRP A 210 9.02 9.16 -14.63
C TRP A 210 9.15 9.60 -16.10
N PHE A 211 10.11 10.48 -16.41
CA PHE A 211 10.44 10.87 -17.79
C PHE A 211 11.03 9.69 -18.59
N GLU A 212 11.92 8.89 -18.02
CA GLU A 212 12.40 7.66 -18.66
C GLU A 212 11.26 6.71 -19.02
N ARG A 213 10.34 6.49 -18.07
CA ARG A 213 9.17 5.64 -18.28
C ARG A 213 8.19 6.23 -19.29
N LEU A 214 7.97 7.54 -19.24
CA LEU A 214 7.10 8.23 -20.18
C LEU A 214 7.62 8.07 -21.61
N ARG A 215 8.94 8.22 -21.82
CA ARG A 215 9.62 7.99 -23.10
C ARG A 215 9.50 6.54 -23.59
N ALA A 216 9.52 5.57 -22.68
CA ALA A 216 9.33 4.16 -23.02
C ALA A 216 7.86 3.77 -23.31
N SER A 217 6.90 4.58 -22.86
CA SER A 217 5.46 4.34 -23.05
C SER A 217 4.91 4.95 -24.33
N LYS A 218 3.94 4.29 -24.97
CA LYS A 218 3.20 4.84 -26.12
C LYS A 218 2.11 5.81 -25.66
N SER A 219 1.95 6.93 -26.36
CA SER A 219 0.85 7.89 -26.15
C SER A 219 -0.51 7.25 -26.40
N ARG A 220 -1.56 7.72 -25.71
CA ARG A 220 -2.95 7.22 -25.85
C ARG A 220 -3.10 5.74 -25.54
N THR A 221 -2.26 5.25 -24.65
CA THR A 221 -2.43 3.93 -24.04
C THR A 221 -2.77 4.13 -22.58
N PRO A 222 -3.56 3.25 -21.94
CA PRO A 222 -3.89 3.38 -20.52
C PRO A 222 -2.64 3.60 -19.64
N MET A 223 -1.55 2.93 -19.98
CA MET A 223 -0.26 3.10 -19.32
C MET A 223 0.39 4.47 -19.57
N GLY A 224 0.44 4.90 -20.84
CA GLY A 224 1.00 6.19 -21.20
C GLY A 224 0.24 7.33 -20.55
N ASP A 225 -1.10 7.27 -20.58
CA ASP A 225 -1.98 8.29 -20.01
C ASP A 225 -1.85 8.33 -18.47
N TYR A 226 -1.71 7.16 -17.83
CA TYR A 226 -1.41 7.05 -16.41
C TYR A 226 -0.08 7.73 -16.04
N ILE A 227 1.00 7.41 -16.76
CA ILE A 227 2.33 8.00 -16.49
C ILE A 227 2.31 9.51 -16.70
N GLU A 228 1.65 10.00 -17.76
CA GLU A 228 1.45 11.44 -17.98
C GLU A 228 0.70 12.10 -16.83
N GLY A 229 -0.37 11.47 -16.34
CA GLY A 229 -1.12 11.93 -15.18
C GLY A 229 -0.25 12.05 -13.92
N VAL A 230 0.59 11.04 -13.65
CA VAL A 230 1.52 11.03 -12.51
C VAL A 230 2.55 12.17 -12.64
N VAL A 231 3.12 12.37 -13.82
CA VAL A 231 4.08 13.46 -14.07
C VAL A 231 3.43 14.83 -13.83
N ARG A 232 2.23 15.06 -14.40
CA ARG A 232 1.48 16.31 -14.19
C ARG A 232 1.17 16.54 -12.72
N GLU A 233 0.75 15.51 -12.00
CA GLU A 233 0.49 15.57 -10.56
C GLU A 233 1.75 15.96 -9.77
N GLN A 234 2.90 15.35 -10.05
CA GLN A 234 4.16 15.69 -9.37
C GLN A 234 4.57 17.14 -9.61
N LEU A 235 4.47 17.61 -10.87
CA LEU A 235 4.77 19.00 -11.23
C LEU A 235 3.81 20.00 -10.56
N ALA A 236 2.51 19.67 -10.48
CA ALA A 236 1.53 20.54 -9.85
C ALA A 236 1.73 20.63 -8.34
N ARG A 237 2.06 19.51 -7.69
CA ARG A 237 2.37 19.49 -6.25
C ARG A 237 3.61 20.30 -5.93
N TYR A 238 4.66 20.14 -6.73
CA TYR A 238 5.85 20.96 -6.63
C TYR A 238 5.49 22.45 -6.78
N GLY A 239 4.71 22.79 -7.80
CA GLY A 239 4.26 24.15 -8.04
C GLY A 239 3.46 24.76 -6.88
N VAL A 240 2.50 24.01 -6.34
CA VAL A 240 1.74 24.41 -5.14
C VAL A 240 2.66 24.65 -3.95
N ASN A 241 3.61 23.74 -3.68
CA ASN A 241 4.52 23.87 -2.55
C ASN A 241 5.43 25.11 -2.65
N GLU A 242 5.99 25.36 -3.84
CA GLU A 242 6.85 26.51 -4.08
C GLU A 242 6.10 27.84 -3.96
N LEU A 243 4.91 27.94 -4.56
CA LEU A 243 4.08 29.13 -4.46
C LEU A 243 3.52 29.31 -3.03
N GLN A 244 3.19 28.24 -2.32
CA GLN A 244 2.77 28.33 -0.92
C GLN A 244 3.90 28.89 -0.04
N ALA A 245 5.14 28.44 -0.24
CA ALA A 245 6.28 28.97 0.48
C ALA A 245 6.48 30.49 0.23
N LEU A 246 6.26 30.95 -1.01
CA LEU A 246 6.27 32.38 -1.33
C LEU A 246 5.09 33.14 -0.68
N ALA A 247 3.91 32.53 -0.63
CA ALA A 247 2.74 33.09 0.05
C ALA A 247 2.97 33.24 1.56
N ASP A 248 3.57 32.24 2.19
CA ASP A 248 3.88 32.23 3.62
C ASP A 248 4.99 33.26 3.96
N ALA A 249 6.02 33.36 3.12
CA ALA A 249 7.06 34.37 3.25
C ALA A 249 6.49 35.80 3.09
N THR A 250 5.61 36.01 2.11
CA THR A 250 4.94 37.30 1.87
C THR A 250 3.99 37.66 3.02
N ARG A 251 3.27 36.69 3.57
CA ARG A 251 2.43 36.90 4.76
C ARG A 251 3.28 37.29 5.97
N SER A 252 4.46 36.72 6.12
CA SER A 252 5.35 37.02 7.24
C SER A 252 5.94 38.43 7.16
N SER A 253 6.03 39.02 5.97
CA SER A 253 6.58 40.36 5.73
C SER A 253 5.54 41.47 5.58
N ARG A 254 4.25 41.13 5.48
CA ARG A 254 3.14 42.09 5.28
C ARG A 254 2.07 41.97 6.35
N LEU A 255 1.48 43.11 6.73
CA LEU A 255 0.33 43.17 7.64
C LEU A 255 -0.97 42.67 6.99
N VAL A 256 -1.08 42.80 5.66
CA VAL A 256 -2.25 42.37 4.89
C VAL A 256 -1.96 41.03 4.23
N LYS A 257 -2.87 40.08 4.42
CA LYS A 257 -2.79 38.74 3.80
C LYS A 257 -2.89 38.86 2.28
N PRO A 258 -1.99 38.23 1.51
CA PRO A 258 -2.08 38.25 0.05
C PRO A 258 -3.38 37.58 -0.40
N VAL A 259 -4.05 38.18 -1.39
CA VAL A 259 -5.32 37.68 -1.95
C VAL A 259 -5.17 37.14 -3.37
N SER A 260 -3.99 37.33 -3.99
CA SER A 260 -3.72 36.87 -5.35
C SER A 260 -2.31 36.30 -5.49
N ILE A 261 -2.10 35.46 -6.51
CA ILE A 261 -0.78 34.94 -6.87
C ILE A 261 0.17 36.07 -7.29
N GLY A 262 -0.32 37.13 -7.93
CA GLY A 262 0.52 38.26 -8.32
C GLY A 262 1.17 38.98 -7.12
N GLU A 263 0.47 39.06 -5.99
CA GLU A 263 0.97 39.73 -4.79
C GLU A 263 2.10 39.00 -4.06
N ILE A 264 2.23 37.68 -4.29
CA ILE A 264 3.26 36.83 -3.67
C ILE A 264 4.52 36.70 -4.54
N LEU A 265 4.50 37.20 -5.78
CA LEU A 265 5.65 37.22 -6.71
C LEU A 265 6.51 38.49 -6.54
N ASP A 266 6.66 38.98 -5.31
CA ASP A 266 7.55 40.10 -5.00
C ASP A 266 9.00 39.73 -5.36
N PRO A 267 9.72 40.53 -6.19
CA PRO A 267 11.09 40.22 -6.57
C PRO A 267 12.01 39.92 -5.40
N VAL A 268 11.86 40.58 -4.25
CA VAL A 268 12.70 40.32 -3.07
C VAL A 268 12.45 38.92 -2.51
N ALA A 269 11.18 38.54 -2.34
CA ALA A 269 10.79 37.22 -1.86
C ALA A 269 11.21 36.10 -2.82
N VAL A 270 11.06 36.33 -4.13
CA VAL A 270 11.45 35.36 -5.17
C VAL A 270 12.97 35.17 -5.21
N HIS A 271 13.77 36.24 -5.13
CA HIS A 271 15.23 36.12 -5.07
C HIS A 271 15.71 35.46 -3.78
N ALA A 272 15.05 35.73 -2.64
CA ALA A 272 15.36 35.06 -1.39
C ALA A 272 15.06 33.55 -1.44
N ARG A 273 13.98 33.16 -2.13
CA ARG A 273 13.62 31.75 -2.35
C ARG A 273 14.57 31.06 -3.34
N TYR A 274 14.98 31.76 -4.39
CA TYR A 274 15.80 31.25 -5.48
C TYR A 274 17.09 32.07 -5.65
N PRO A 275 18.04 31.98 -4.69
CA PRO A 275 19.25 32.81 -4.71
C PRO A 275 20.18 32.50 -5.89
N GLN A 276 20.10 31.29 -6.44
CA GLN A 276 20.88 30.83 -7.58
C GLN A 276 20.13 30.95 -8.92
N GLY A 277 18.97 31.62 -8.91
CA GLY A 277 18.07 31.69 -10.06
C GLY A 277 16.94 30.67 -9.99
N VAL A 278 15.90 30.93 -10.79
CA VAL A 278 14.65 30.17 -10.77
C VAL A 278 14.85 28.80 -11.45
N PRO A 279 14.50 27.68 -10.79
CA PRO A 279 14.63 26.33 -11.37
C PRO A 279 13.83 26.15 -12.66
N GLU A 280 14.29 25.26 -13.54
CA GLU A 280 13.68 25.01 -14.86
C GLU A 280 12.19 24.66 -14.80
N PHE A 281 11.78 23.79 -13.87
CA PHE A 281 10.39 23.36 -13.69
C PHE A 281 9.64 24.17 -12.62
N SER A 282 10.17 25.33 -12.24
CA SER A 282 9.50 26.22 -11.28
C SER A 282 8.16 26.71 -11.83
N PRO A 283 7.13 26.84 -10.98
CA PRO A 283 5.89 27.52 -11.38
C PRO A 283 6.09 29.02 -11.62
N VAL A 284 7.23 29.59 -11.21
CA VAL A 284 7.62 30.99 -11.40
C VAL A 284 8.55 31.10 -12.60
N VAL A 285 8.39 32.14 -13.40
CA VAL A 285 9.25 32.46 -14.55
C VAL A 285 9.62 33.93 -14.51
N ALA A 286 10.93 34.20 -14.68
CA ALA A 286 11.45 35.55 -14.84
C ALA A 286 11.08 36.11 -16.23
N ARG A 287 10.52 37.33 -16.27
CA ARG A 287 10.25 38.07 -17.50
C ARG A 287 10.84 39.48 -17.42
N PRO A 288 11.04 40.17 -18.55
CA PRO A 288 11.38 41.58 -18.53
C PRO A 288 10.33 42.37 -17.72
N GLY A 289 10.76 42.98 -16.61
CA GLY A 289 9.88 43.75 -15.72
C GLY A 289 9.37 43.03 -14.47
N GLY A 290 9.72 41.75 -14.24
CA GLY A 290 9.41 41.07 -12.98
C GLY A 290 9.25 39.55 -13.09
N PHE A 291 8.53 38.97 -12.12
CA PHE A 291 8.22 37.55 -12.10
C PHE A 291 6.76 37.30 -12.45
N THR A 292 6.49 36.21 -13.17
CA THR A 292 5.15 35.75 -13.53
C THR A 292 5.02 34.28 -13.21
N THR A 293 3.81 33.75 -13.05
CA THR A 293 3.60 32.30 -13.01
C THR A 293 3.28 31.72 -14.38
N ILE A 294 3.74 30.50 -14.62
CA ILE A 294 3.14 29.65 -15.65
C ILE A 294 1.85 29.02 -15.12
N GLY A 295 0.91 28.70 -16.02
CA GLY A 295 -0.26 27.91 -15.64
C GLY A 295 0.17 26.56 -15.08
N ASP A 296 -0.68 25.94 -14.27
CA ASP A 296 -0.48 24.59 -13.77
C ASP A 296 -0.35 23.57 -14.91
N PRO A 297 0.07 22.32 -14.63
CA PRO A 297 0.28 21.32 -15.67
C PRO A 297 -0.94 20.99 -16.53
N TRP A 298 -2.15 21.41 -16.16
CA TRP A 298 -3.36 21.25 -16.95
C TRP A 298 -3.80 22.55 -17.66
N GLY A 299 -3.01 23.62 -17.58
CA GLY A 299 -3.24 24.88 -18.27
C GLY A 299 -4.12 25.87 -17.51
N TYR A 300 -4.41 25.63 -16.22
CA TYR A 300 -5.14 26.57 -15.38
C TYR A 300 -4.20 27.48 -14.59
N PRO A 301 -4.54 28.75 -14.35
CA PRO A 301 -3.75 29.58 -13.46
C PRO A 301 -3.82 29.04 -12.03
N TYR A 302 -2.69 29.01 -11.32
CA TYR A 302 -2.70 28.79 -9.87
C TYR A 302 -3.56 29.87 -9.20
N ALA A 303 -4.22 29.51 -8.10
CA ALA A 303 -5.05 30.43 -7.33
C ALA A 303 -4.64 30.45 -5.86
N LEU A 304 -4.87 31.57 -5.19
CA LEU A 304 -4.68 31.72 -3.76
C LEU A 304 -6.05 31.84 -3.10
N VAL A 305 -6.47 30.79 -2.39
CA VAL A 305 -7.80 30.67 -1.79
C VAL A 305 -7.64 30.61 -0.29
N ASP A 306 -8.15 31.62 0.40
CA ASP A 306 -7.99 31.77 1.84
C ASP A 306 -6.52 31.62 2.30
N GLY A 307 -5.59 32.07 1.46
CA GLY A 307 -4.16 32.03 1.73
C GLY A 307 -3.50 30.66 1.59
N THR A 308 -4.20 29.72 0.97
CA THR A 308 -3.68 28.43 0.52
C THR A 308 -3.58 28.46 -1.00
N VAL A 309 -2.43 28.08 -1.55
CA VAL A 309 -2.25 27.96 -2.98
C VAL A 309 -2.89 26.66 -3.47
N VAL A 310 -3.64 26.75 -4.55
CA VAL A 310 -4.32 25.62 -5.19
C VAL A 310 -3.94 25.54 -6.68
N SER A 311 -3.86 24.32 -7.19
CA SER A 311 -3.80 24.01 -8.63
C SER A 311 -5.20 23.54 -9.06
N PRO A 312 -5.98 24.38 -9.79
CA PRO A 312 -7.32 24.01 -10.21
C PRO A 312 -7.37 22.74 -11.06
N GLY A 313 -6.38 22.54 -11.93
CA GLY A 313 -6.26 21.34 -12.75
C GLY A 313 -6.04 20.08 -11.91
N TRP A 314 -5.18 20.16 -10.89
CA TRP A 314 -4.96 19.03 -9.99
C TRP A 314 -6.17 18.74 -9.09
N GLU A 315 -6.82 19.79 -8.59
CA GLU A 315 -8.07 19.65 -7.83
C GLU A 315 -9.18 19.01 -8.65
N ARG A 316 -9.30 19.36 -9.93
CA ARG A 316 -10.23 18.75 -10.86
C ARG A 316 -10.04 17.24 -10.95
N VAL A 317 -8.82 16.76 -11.21
CA VAL A 317 -8.54 15.32 -11.31
C VAL A 317 -8.88 14.59 -10.01
N ARG A 318 -8.51 15.17 -8.86
CA ARG A 318 -8.85 14.58 -7.54
C ARG A 318 -10.36 14.61 -7.26
N TYR A 319 -11.06 15.63 -7.73
CA TYR A 319 -12.50 15.75 -7.56
C TYR A 319 -13.24 14.75 -8.44
N GLU A 320 -12.83 14.56 -9.69
CA GLU A 320 -13.38 13.52 -10.59
C GLU A 320 -13.21 12.11 -10.00
N GLN A 321 -12.07 11.80 -9.36
CA GLN A 321 -11.88 10.53 -8.65
C GLN A 321 -12.84 10.37 -7.46
N ARG A 322 -13.10 11.44 -6.70
CA ARG A 322 -14.09 11.42 -5.61
C ARG A 322 -15.50 11.21 -6.15
N LEU A 323 -15.86 11.87 -7.25
CA LEU A 323 -17.14 11.67 -7.91
C LEU A 323 -17.30 10.24 -8.45
N ALA A 324 -16.24 9.61 -8.95
CA ALA A 324 -16.31 8.21 -9.38
C ALA A 324 -16.68 7.27 -8.22
N GLY A 325 -16.10 7.48 -7.03
CA GLY A 325 -16.47 6.74 -5.82
C GLY A 325 -17.91 7.00 -5.38
N LEU A 326 -18.35 8.26 -5.44
CA LEU A 326 -19.75 8.63 -5.16
C LEU A 326 -20.73 7.98 -6.14
N ASN A 327 -20.41 8.01 -7.43
CA ASN A 327 -21.24 7.43 -8.49
C ASN A 327 -21.31 5.90 -8.40
N TYR A 328 -20.25 5.25 -7.94
CA TYR A 328 -20.29 3.83 -7.62
C TYR A 328 -21.29 3.53 -6.50
N ALA A 329 -21.25 4.29 -5.40
CA ALA A 329 -22.20 4.13 -4.30
C ALA A 329 -23.66 4.44 -4.72
N LEU A 330 -23.87 5.41 -5.59
CA LEU A 330 -25.17 5.70 -6.20
C LEU A 330 -25.67 4.53 -7.04
N ASP A 331 -24.80 3.92 -7.86
CA ASP A 331 -25.15 2.76 -8.68
C ASP A 331 -25.50 1.54 -7.82
N GLU A 332 -24.80 1.30 -6.71
CA GLU A 332 -25.15 0.23 -5.76
C GLU A 332 -26.55 0.43 -5.17
N ARG A 333 -26.89 1.65 -4.73
CA ARG A 333 -28.24 1.96 -4.20
C ARG A 333 -29.31 1.79 -5.27
N ARG A 334 -29.04 2.20 -6.51
CA ARG A 334 -29.94 1.98 -7.65
C ARG A 334 -30.19 0.49 -7.87
N ARG A 335 -29.15 -0.35 -7.83
CA ARG A 335 -29.26 -1.81 -7.96
C ARG A 335 -30.04 -2.44 -6.80
N ALA A 336 -29.96 -1.87 -5.60
CA ALA A 336 -30.76 -2.27 -4.46
C ALA A 336 -32.25 -1.87 -4.56
N GLY A 337 -32.65 -1.17 -5.63
CA GLY A 337 -34.03 -0.74 -5.87
C GLY A 337 -34.41 0.55 -5.13
N GLU A 338 -33.44 1.27 -4.56
CA GLU A 338 -33.70 2.55 -3.92
C GLU A 338 -34.04 3.64 -4.95
N ARG A 339 -35.03 4.47 -4.65
CA ARG A 339 -35.37 5.63 -5.47
C ARG A 339 -34.33 6.73 -5.23
N LEU A 340 -33.45 6.92 -6.21
CA LEU A 340 -32.46 7.99 -6.16
C LEU A 340 -33.10 9.36 -6.42
N PRO A 341 -32.60 10.43 -5.78
CA PRO A 341 -33.06 11.78 -6.04
C PRO A 341 -32.77 12.23 -7.48
N GLU A 342 -33.65 13.07 -8.04
CA GLU A 342 -33.55 13.59 -9.41
C GLU A 342 -32.75 14.90 -9.51
N ARG A 343 -32.40 15.52 -8.37
CA ARG A 343 -31.64 16.76 -8.30
C ARG A 343 -30.50 16.64 -7.30
N ILE A 344 -29.37 17.30 -7.57
CA ILE A 344 -28.21 17.30 -6.66
C ILE A 344 -28.59 17.81 -5.28
N ALA A 345 -29.41 18.87 -5.20
CA ALA A 345 -29.81 19.49 -3.95
C ALA A 345 -30.57 18.52 -3.02
N ASP A 346 -31.13 17.44 -3.56
CA ASP A 346 -31.90 16.45 -2.82
C ASP A 346 -31.01 15.27 -2.34
N LEU A 347 -29.77 15.14 -2.83
CA LEU A 347 -28.82 14.07 -2.45
C LEU A 347 -28.47 14.10 -0.95
N PRO A 348 -28.18 15.26 -0.32
CA PRO A 348 -27.92 15.30 1.13
C PRO A 348 -29.10 14.79 1.96
N GLY A 349 -30.34 15.08 1.52
CA GLY A 349 -31.56 14.60 2.17
C GLY A 349 -31.76 13.08 2.08
N ALA A 350 -31.12 12.42 1.10
CA ALA A 350 -31.08 10.97 0.95
C ALA A 350 -29.86 10.32 1.67
N GLY A 351 -29.16 11.08 2.51
CA GLY A 351 -27.97 10.62 3.23
C GLY A 351 -26.78 10.37 2.29
N ILE A 352 -26.71 11.08 1.18
CA ILE A 352 -25.60 11.03 0.22
C ILE A 352 -24.87 12.37 0.30
N ASP A 353 -23.67 12.35 0.88
CA ASP A 353 -22.84 13.55 1.00
C ASP A 353 -22.14 13.85 -0.32
N VAL A 354 -22.41 15.03 -0.88
CA VAL A 354 -21.81 15.50 -2.13
C VAL A 354 -20.69 16.47 -1.77
N PRO A 355 -19.42 16.17 -2.09
CA PRO A 355 -18.33 17.06 -1.74
C PRO A 355 -18.51 18.42 -2.44
N PRO A 356 -18.18 19.54 -1.77
CA PRO A 356 -18.36 20.86 -2.36
C PRO A 356 -17.56 21.00 -3.67
N ALA A 357 -18.18 21.64 -4.67
CA ALA A 357 -17.54 21.87 -5.95
C ALA A 357 -16.31 22.79 -5.79
N PRO A 358 -15.15 22.41 -6.35
CA PRO A 358 -13.97 23.26 -6.38
C PRO A 358 -14.15 24.42 -7.39
N ILE A 359 -13.19 25.35 -7.40
CA ILE A 359 -13.26 26.56 -8.23
C ILE A 359 -13.40 26.20 -9.70
N GLY A 360 -14.39 26.82 -10.37
CA GLY A 360 -14.65 26.63 -11.79
C GLY A 360 -15.40 25.35 -12.15
N ALA A 361 -15.87 24.59 -11.15
CA ALA A 361 -16.74 23.44 -11.33
C ALA A 361 -18.21 23.81 -11.08
N SER A 362 -19.11 23.33 -11.94
CA SER A 362 -20.54 23.27 -11.67
C SER A 362 -20.98 21.82 -11.67
N LEU A 363 -21.76 21.42 -10.67
CA LEU A 363 -22.27 20.05 -10.57
C LEU A 363 -23.63 19.96 -11.24
N ARG A 364 -23.86 18.87 -11.98
CA ARG A 364 -25.18 18.46 -12.46
C ARG A 364 -25.40 16.97 -12.21
N LEU A 365 -26.66 16.59 -12.03
CA LEU A 365 -27.05 15.17 -12.01
C LEU A 365 -27.50 14.80 -13.41
N ASP A 366 -26.87 13.77 -13.99
CA ASP A 366 -27.16 13.28 -15.33
C ASP A 366 -27.26 11.76 -15.30
N ASP A 367 -28.39 11.22 -15.74
CA ASP A 367 -28.73 9.79 -15.63
C ASP A 367 -28.45 9.19 -14.22
N GLY A 368 -28.71 10.00 -13.20
CA GLY A 368 -28.45 9.72 -11.78
C GLY A 368 -26.97 9.46 -11.42
N GLN A 369 -26.05 9.98 -12.23
CA GLN A 369 -24.65 10.17 -11.89
C GLN A 369 -24.38 11.66 -11.62
N VAL A 370 -23.57 11.95 -10.61
CA VAL A 370 -23.07 13.31 -10.36
C VAL A 370 -21.91 13.57 -11.31
N ILE A 371 -22.08 14.57 -12.16
CA ILE A 371 -21.07 15.02 -13.12
C ILE A 371 -20.63 16.43 -12.74
N ALA A 372 -19.32 16.67 -12.77
CA ALA A 372 -18.76 18.02 -12.71
C ALA A 372 -18.52 18.53 -14.14
N ASP A 373 -19.18 19.63 -14.50
CA ASP A 373 -18.86 20.40 -15.68
C ASP A 373 -17.79 21.43 -15.32
N TRP A 374 -16.76 21.51 -16.17
CA TRP A 374 -15.61 22.36 -15.94
C TRP A 374 -15.47 23.36 -17.07
N SER A 375 -15.11 24.60 -16.72
CA SER A 375 -14.64 25.54 -17.73
C SER A 375 -13.35 25.01 -18.38
N PRO A 376 -13.18 25.08 -19.71
CA PRO A 376 -11.95 24.65 -20.37
C PRO A 376 -10.75 25.48 -19.87
N PRO A 377 -9.54 24.89 -19.83
CA PRO A 377 -8.37 25.63 -19.39
C PRO A 377 -8.08 26.80 -20.34
N PRO A 378 -7.69 27.98 -19.81
CA PRO A 378 -7.39 29.15 -20.63
C PRO A 378 -6.08 28.98 -21.44
N GLN A 379 -5.23 28.04 -21.06
CA GLN A 379 -3.98 27.70 -21.75
C GLN A 379 -3.96 26.22 -22.11
N ALA A 380 -3.14 25.85 -23.10
CA ALA A 380 -2.91 24.45 -23.40
C ALA A 380 -2.23 23.77 -22.19
N PRO A 381 -2.67 22.54 -21.82
CA PRO A 381 -1.96 21.72 -20.84
C PRO A 381 -0.50 21.54 -21.25
N TRP A 382 0.40 21.39 -20.27
CA TRP A 382 1.82 21.22 -20.57
C TRP A 382 2.05 19.97 -21.41
N ASP A 383 2.96 20.03 -22.38
CA ASP A 383 3.35 18.82 -23.10
C ASP A 383 4.46 18.10 -22.31
N VAL A 384 4.04 17.25 -21.38
CA VAL A 384 4.96 16.51 -20.49
C VAL A 384 5.84 15.50 -21.26
N ARG A 385 5.45 15.08 -22.46
CA ARG A 385 6.29 14.24 -23.32
C ARG A 385 7.40 15.07 -23.96
N MET A 386 7.08 16.28 -24.40
CA MET A 386 8.10 17.23 -24.87
C MET A 386 9.07 17.62 -23.75
N LEU A 387 8.59 17.83 -22.52
CA LEU A 387 9.46 18.07 -21.36
C LEU A 387 10.40 16.89 -21.12
N ALA A 388 9.89 15.65 -21.14
CA ALA A 388 10.72 14.47 -21.02
C ALA A 388 11.74 14.36 -22.17
N GLN A 389 11.40 14.76 -23.39
CA GLN A 389 12.34 14.73 -24.51
C GLN A 389 13.44 15.80 -24.39
N ALA A 390 13.10 16.98 -23.86
CA ALA A 390 14.04 18.08 -23.63
C ALA A 390 15.08 17.71 -22.55
N ASP A 391 14.64 17.16 -21.42
CA ASP A 391 15.50 16.64 -20.34
C ASP A 391 16.54 15.63 -20.88
N GLN A 392 16.11 14.72 -21.76
CA GLN A 392 17.04 13.75 -22.37
C GLN A 392 18.10 14.43 -23.24
N ASN A 393 17.72 15.45 -24.01
CA ASN A 393 18.64 16.15 -24.91
C ASN A 393 19.69 16.91 -24.10
N GLU A 394 19.31 17.51 -22.98
CA GLU A 394 20.21 18.19 -22.06
C GLU A 394 21.16 17.21 -21.38
N GLN A 395 20.65 16.09 -20.84
CA GLN A 395 21.49 15.02 -20.27
C GLN A 395 22.51 14.49 -21.29
N ARG A 396 22.09 14.29 -22.54
CA ARG A 396 23.00 13.89 -23.63
C ARG A 396 24.03 14.97 -23.97
N ALA A 397 23.66 16.24 -23.91
CA ALA A 397 24.58 17.35 -24.15
C ALA A 397 25.63 17.43 -23.02
N MET A 398 25.22 17.29 -21.77
CA MET A 398 26.12 17.23 -20.60
C MET A 398 27.10 16.06 -20.71
N LEU A 399 26.63 14.85 -21.04
CA LEU A 399 27.50 13.68 -21.23
C LEU A 399 28.52 13.85 -22.38
N LYS A 400 28.18 14.62 -23.42
CA LYS A 400 29.11 14.96 -24.50
C LYS A 400 30.10 16.06 -24.10
N ALA A 401 29.71 16.96 -23.21
CA ALA A 401 30.55 18.05 -22.72
C ALA A 401 31.53 17.61 -21.62
N THR A 402 31.25 16.51 -20.91
CA THR A 402 32.18 15.94 -19.93
C THR A 402 33.43 15.40 -20.64
N PRO A 403 34.63 15.96 -20.40
CA PRO A 403 35.84 15.48 -21.03
C PRO A 403 36.07 14.02 -20.62
N ARG A 404 36.21 13.14 -21.62
CA ARG A 404 36.56 11.74 -21.37
C ARG A 404 37.94 11.72 -20.70
N ALA A 405 37.98 11.33 -19.43
CA ALA A 405 39.24 11.05 -18.76
C ALA A 405 40.03 10.05 -19.62
N PRO A 406 41.30 10.31 -19.95
CA PRO A 406 42.12 9.34 -20.64
C PRO A 406 42.20 8.10 -19.75
N LEU A 407 41.73 6.96 -20.26
CA LEU A 407 41.94 5.66 -19.65
C LEU A 407 43.45 5.48 -19.50
N ARG A 408 43.94 5.39 -18.25
CA ARG A 408 45.30 5.00 -17.92
C ARG A 408 45.38 3.51 -17.73
#